data_AF-A0A3D2KMM8-F1
#
_entry.id   AF-A0A3D2KMM8-F1
#
_cell.length_a   1.000
_cell.length_b   1.000
_cell.length_c   1.000
_cell.angle_alpha   90.00
_cell.angle_beta   90.00
_cell.angle_gamma   90.00
#
_symmetry.space_group_name_H-M   'P 1'
#
loop_
_entity.id
_entity.type
_entity.pdbx_description
1 polymer ?
#
loop_
_entity_poly.entity_id
_entity_poly.type
_entity_poly.pdbx_seq_one_letter_code
_entity_poly.pdbx_strand_id
1 'polypeptide(L)'
;MKKALLFGAVAVILFGGKVQATQLPDATATQPDTTVTTQQTEQVDANAIMTKAEQQMNSMTVYGMEMWMNGQMMMDIALDMNSKVVYANMSVSGDTMTIWGDGNTKMAYAYDSTVGRYYFTPDTADFSELESQKNEAMQTVKTDPSLTYSYVGKVNKTVKGQTTECYQIHASVTQNETTSTGEYYISTTDYRLISMDISLYSKAIVGSTGNMTMQVNLYYPQSLAIPADVIAAATISPDYTVDRGKVTYGVKYVKGQPVLSVKSAVKAKNKVKIEDSVTICGKEYPVYEIGEYAFSGNKKIKSVSIGKNVQVIGKRAFYRCKKLSSINIRSKNIKKIGTYAFKANNGTVKVKVPAKKLAKYKKVFAKSKKFIELTK
;
A
#
# COMPACT_ATOMS: atom_id res chain seq x y z
N MET A 1 -11.06 35.21 5.35
CA MET A 1 -10.56 33.83 5.11
C MET A 1 -11.69 32.88 5.47
N LYS A 2 -12.02 31.95 4.56
CA LYS A 2 -13.20 31.08 4.63
C LYS A 2 -12.83 29.80 5.40
N LYS A 3 -13.55 29.51 6.49
CA LYS A 3 -13.36 28.36 7.40
C LYS A 3 -13.83 27.08 6.70
N ALA A 4 -12.92 26.20 6.28
CA ALA A 4 -13.28 24.97 5.59
C ALA A 4 -13.72 23.91 6.61
N LEU A 5 -14.82 23.20 6.35
CA LEU A 5 -15.28 22.11 7.19
C LEU A 5 -14.19 21.02 7.21
N LEU A 6 -13.48 20.86 8.33
CA LEU A 6 -12.54 19.74 8.57
C LEU A 6 -13.20 18.38 8.28
N PHE A 7 -14.51 18.31 8.50
CA PHE A 7 -15.40 17.20 8.14
C PHE A 7 -15.39 16.81 6.66
N GLY A 8 -15.38 17.78 5.74
CA GLY A 8 -15.43 17.54 4.31
C GLY A 8 -14.07 17.14 3.74
N ALA A 9 -12.99 17.74 4.23
CA ALA A 9 -11.64 17.40 3.81
C ALA A 9 -11.26 15.98 4.25
N VAL A 10 -11.55 15.59 5.50
CA VAL A 10 -11.24 14.24 5.99
C VAL A 10 -12.08 13.18 5.25
N ALA A 11 -13.38 13.41 5.04
CA ALA A 11 -14.23 12.46 4.30
C ALA A 11 -13.87 12.32 2.82
N VAL A 12 -13.46 13.40 2.14
CA VAL A 12 -13.10 13.33 0.71
C VAL A 12 -11.64 12.89 0.49
N ILE A 13 -10.73 13.19 1.42
CA ILE A 13 -9.38 12.58 1.45
C ILE A 13 -9.50 11.06 1.72
N LEU A 14 -10.50 10.63 2.49
CA LEU A 14 -10.66 9.23 2.88
C LEU A 14 -11.48 8.38 1.90
N PHE A 15 -12.56 8.91 1.32
CA PHE A 15 -13.48 8.11 0.52
C PHE A 15 -14.20 8.96 -0.54
N GLY A 16 -13.73 8.92 -1.78
CA GLY A 16 -14.57 9.20 -2.95
C GLY A 16 -15.70 8.16 -3.17
N GLY A 17 -16.14 7.45 -2.13
CA GLY A 17 -17.06 6.32 -2.19
C GLY A 17 -18.22 6.45 -1.20
N LYS A 18 -19.43 6.13 -1.66
CA LYS A 18 -20.63 6.00 -0.82
C LYS A 18 -20.45 4.81 0.13
N VAL A 19 -20.30 5.03 1.44
CA VAL A 19 -20.30 3.96 2.45
C VAL A 19 -21.72 3.84 3.03
N GLN A 20 -22.32 2.65 2.93
CA GLN A 20 -23.58 2.30 3.61
C GLN A 20 -23.25 1.52 4.89
N ALA A 21 -23.86 1.91 6.03
CA ALA A 21 -23.55 1.43 7.38
C ALA A 21 -23.85 -0.07 7.64
N THR A 22 -24.44 -0.80 6.71
CA THR A 22 -25.04 -2.13 6.91
C THR A 22 -24.09 -3.32 6.71
N GLN A 23 -22.77 -3.13 6.59
CA GLN A 23 -21.81 -4.22 6.31
C GLN A 23 -20.61 -4.29 7.26
N LEU A 24 -20.79 -3.98 8.55
CA LEU A 24 -19.69 -3.91 9.51
C LEU A 24 -19.73 -5.06 10.52
N PRO A 25 -18.69 -5.91 10.62
CA PRO A 25 -18.56 -6.89 11.69
C PRO A 25 -17.97 -6.26 12.96
N ASP A 26 -18.27 -6.85 14.12
CA ASP A 26 -17.74 -6.44 15.41
C ASP A 26 -16.21 -6.62 15.49
N ALA A 27 -15.46 -5.53 15.56
CA ALA A 27 -14.01 -5.55 15.83
C ALA A 27 -13.74 -5.52 17.34
N THR A 28 -12.86 -6.40 17.83
CA THR A 28 -12.54 -6.59 19.26
C THR A 28 -11.40 -5.72 19.79
N ALA A 29 -11.09 -4.60 19.15
CA ALA A 29 -10.06 -3.67 19.64
C ALA A 29 -10.62 -2.77 20.74
N THR A 30 -9.95 -2.71 21.90
CA THR A 30 -10.22 -1.71 22.94
C THR A 30 -9.72 -0.34 22.50
N GLN A 31 -10.58 0.67 22.61
CA GLN A 31 -10.26 2.09 22.33
C GLN A 31 -8.99 2.50 23.09
N PRO A 32 -8.04 3.22 22.47
CA PRO A 32 -6.82 3.65 23.15
C PRO A 32 -7.19 4.53 24.35
N ASP A 33 -6.45 4.38 25.46
CA ASP A 33 -6.56 5.23 26.65
C ASP A 33 -6.30 6.69 26.27
N THR A 34 -7.38 7.45 26.07
CA THR A 34 -7.32 8.91 25.91
C THR A 34 -7.53 9.56 27.28
N THR A 35 -6.45 9.95 27.92
CA THR A 35 -6.49 10.78 29.14
C THR A 35 -6.34 12.24 28.76
N VAL A 36 -7.31 13.08 29.14
CA VAL A 36 -7.26 14.53 29.03
C VAL A 36 -6.95 15.11 30.41
N THR A 37 -5.95 15.99 30.51
CA THR A 37 -5.61 16.68 31.77
C THR A 37 -5.58 18.19 31.51
N THR A 38 -6.40 18.94 32.24
CA THR A 38 -6.62 20.38 32.03
C THR A 38 -5.46 21.22 32.57
N GLN A 39 -4.96 22.18 31.80
CA GLN A 39 -4.07 23.24 32.31
C GLN A 39 -4.55 24.63 31.84
N GLN A 40 -4.84 25.50 32.81
CA GLN A 40 -5.07 26.97 32.79
C GLN A 40 -5.83 27.65 31.61
N THR A 41 -6.69 28.61 31.97
CA THR A 41 -7.47 29.49 31.06
C THR A 41 -6.64 30.67 30.54
N GLU A 42 -6.14 30.56 29.31
CA GLU A 42 -5.67 31.67 28.47
C GLU A 42 -6.79 32.04 27.47
N GLN A 43 -7.00 33.33 27.15
CA GLN A 43 -8.01 33.70 26.14
C GLN A 43 -7.38 33.61 24.74
N VAL A 44 -7.70 32.55 24.00
CA VAL A 44 -7.15 32.29 22.66
C VAL A 44 -8.27 32.27 21.62
N ASP A 45 -8.04 32.86 20.43
CA ASP A 45 -9.01 32.85 19.34
C ASP A 45 -9.09 31.47 18.67
N ALA A 46 -10.13 30.71 19.04
CA ALA A 46 -10.42 29.39 18.49
C ALA A 46 -10.49 29.38 16.95
N ASN A 47 -10.99 30.45 16.33
CA ASN A 47 -11.12 30.52 14.88
C ASN A 47 -9.77 30.68 14.20
N ALA A 48 -8.86 31.44 14.82
CA ALA A 48 -7.50 31.59 14.33
C ALA A 48 -6.71 30.28 14.44
N ILE A 49 -6.87 29.54 15.56
CA ILE A 49 -6.27 28.20 15.72
C ILE A 49 -6.77 27.25 14.64
N MET A 50 -8.09 27.15 14.44
CA MET A 50 -8.68 26.28 13.41
C MET A 50 -8.21 26.65 12.01
N THR A 51 -8.11 27.95 11.69
CA THR A 51 -7.60 28.40 10.39
C THR A 51 -6.15 27.97 10.16
N LYS A 52 -5.29 28.05 11.18
CA LYS A 52 -3.91 27.55 11.09
C LYS A 52 -3.87 26.04 10.95
N ALA A 53 -4.70 25.30 11.68
CA ALA A 53 -4.78 23.85 11.57
C ALA A 53 -5.23 23.39 10.18
N GLU A 54 -6.24 24.05 9.59
CA GLU A 54 -6.68 23.83 8.21
C GLU A 54 -5.53 24.06 7.21
N GLN A 55 -4.77 25.14 7.37
CA GLN A 55 -3.59 25.41 6.53
C GLN A 55 -2.52 24.31 6.66
N GLN A 56 -2.26 23.83 7.87
CA GLN A 56 -1.29 22.77 8.13
C GLN A 56 -1.74 21.44 7.55
N MET A 57 -3.03 21.07 7.66
CA MET A 57 -3.52 19.85 7.00
C MET A 57 -3.35 19.88 5.48
N ASN A 58 -3.42 21.06 4.86
CA ASN A 58 -3.24 21.21 3.42
C ASN A 58 -1.77 21.12 2.98
N SER A 59 -0.83 21.46 3.86
CA SER A 59 0.61 21.51 3.56
C SER A 59 1.39 20.31 4.12
N MET A 60 0.89 19.64 5.14
CA MET A 60 1.57 18.54 5.82
C MET A 60 1.14 17.18 5.28
N THR A 61 2.10 16.29 5.14
CA THR A 61 1.82 14.87 4.91
C THR A 61 1.37 14.23 6.22
N VAL A 62 0.15 13.68 6.24
CA VAL A 62 -0.33 12.82 7.32
C VAL A 62 0.28 11.43 7.13
N TYR A 63 0.97 10.90 8.14
CA TYR A 63 1.70 9.64 8.06
C TYR A 63 0.90 8.46 8.60
N GLY A 64 -0.34 8.67 9.00
CA GLY A 64 -1.24 7.60 9.37
C GLY A 64 -2.52 8.12 10.00
N MET A 65 -3.50 7.25 10.13
CA MET A 65 -4.80 7.53 10.69
C MET A 65 -5.37 6.30 11.42
N GLU A 66 -5.92 6.50 12.61
CA GLU A 66 -6.91 5.60 13.18
C GLU A 66 -8.30 6.20 13.03
N MET A 67 -9.28 5.39 12.65
CA MET A 67 -10.70 5.74 12.71
C MET A 67 -11.42 4.73 13.58
N TRP A 68 -12.21 5.25 14.52
CA TRP A 68 -13.08 4.51 15.40
C TRP A 68 -14.51 4.98 15.16
N MET A 69 -15.46 4.06 15.09
CA MET A 69 -16.89 4.36 15.00
C MET A 69 -17.62 3.63 16.12
N ASN A 70 -18.41 4.37 16.91
CA ASN A 70 -19.15 3.83 18.06
C ASN A 70 -18.28 2.98 19.01
N GLY A 71 -17.01 3.37 19.20
CA GLY A 71 -16.05 2.66 20.05
C GLY A 71 -15.36 1.44 19.40
N GLN A 72 -15.71 1.08 18.15
CA GLN A 72 -15.06 0.01 17.40
C GLN A 72 -14.04 0.57 16.40
N MET A 73 -12.84 -0.03 16.36
CA MET A 73 -11.80 0.37 15.40
C MET A 73 -12.20 -0.06 13.99
N MET A 74 -12.30 0.90 13.10
CA MET A 74 -12.69 0.72 11.70
C MET A 74 -11.48 0.62 10.78
N MET A 75 -10.48 1.44 11.06
CA MET A 75 -9.32 1.61 10.20
C MET A 75 -8.12 2.04 11.05
N ASP A 76 -6.96 1.46 10.81
CA ASP A 76 -5.68 1.90 11.36
C ASP A 76 -4.64 1.84 10.25
N ILE A 77 -4.36 2.98 9.63
CA ILE A 77 -3.41 3.15 8.54
C ILE A 77 -2.15 3.85 9.06
N ALA A 78 -0.97 3.39 8.67
CA ALA A 78 0.29 4.12 8.90
C ALA A 78 1.22 4.01 7.70
N LEU A 79 2.05 5.02 7.47
CA LEU A 79 3.05 5.12 6.41
C LEU A 79 4.44 5.08 7.05
N ASP A 80 5.24 4.07 6.70
CA ASP A 80 6.67 4.05 7.02
C ASP A 80 7.47 4.70 5.89
N MET A 81 8.02 5.88 6.13
CA MET A 81 8.82 6.62 5.14
C MET A 81 10.13 5.94 4.76
N ASN A 82 10.70 5.11 5.63
CA ASN A 82 11.96 4.43 5.36
C ASN A 82 11.78 3.32 4.34
N SER A 83 10.71 2.54 4.49
CA SER A 83 10.39 1.42 3.61
C SER A 83 9.41 1.77 2.50
N LYS A 84 8.81 2.97 2.54
CA LYS A 84 7.64 3.37 1.74
C LYS A 84 6.51 2.36 1.87
N VAL A 85 6.29 1.77 3.04
CA VAL A 85 5.23 0.78 3.23
C VAL A 85 4.06 1.40 3.97
N VAL A 86 2.85 1.18 3.46
CA VAL A 86 1.60 1.49 4.15
C VAL A 86 1.20 0.27 4.97
N TYR A 87 0.96 0.42 6.25
CA TYR A 87 0.23 -0.55 7.06
C TYR A 87 -1.25 -0.14 7.06
N ALA A 88 -2.16 -1.11 6.93
CA ALA A 88 -3.57 -0.90 7.20
C ALA A 88 -4.15 -2.10 7.97
N ASN A 89 -4.80 -1.84 9.11
CA ASN A 89 -5.79 -2.75 9.65
C ASN A 89 -7.17 -2.27 9.19
N MET A 90 -7.92 -3.15 8.55
CA MET A 90 -9.27 -2.87 8.06
C MET A 90 -10.14 -4.09 8.34
N SER A 91 -11.19 -3.89 9.12
CA SER A 91 -12.21 -4.92 9.38
C SER A 91 -13.15 -5.00 8.17
N VAL A 92 -13.08 -6.07 7.39
CA VAL A 92 -13.98 -6.29 6.23
C VAL A 92 -14.69 -7.63 6.38
N SER A 93 -16.03 -7.64 6.39
CA SER A 93 -16.83 -8.87 6.34
C SER A 93 -17.13 -9.27 4.90
N GLY A 94 -16.83 -10.52 4.54
CA GLY A 94 -17.04 -11.03 3.18
C GLY A 94 -15.99 -10.50 2.21
N ASP A 95 -15.43 -11.37 1.38
CA ASP A 95 -14.32 -11.06 0.48
C ASP A 95 -14.55 -9.78 -0.33
N THR A 96 -13.96 -8.65 0.08
CA THR A 96 -13.38 -7.63 -0.82
C THR A 96 -12.63 -6.55 -0.05
N MET A 97 -11.30 -6.50 -0.20
CA MET A 97 -10.49 -5.32 0.16
C MET A 97 -10.12 -4.57 -1.13
N THR A 98 -10.47 -3.29 -1.24
CA THR A 98 -9.97 -2.39 -2.30
C THR A 98 -9.39 -1.13 -1.65
N ILE A 99 -8.10 -0.86 -1.88
CA ILE A 99 -7.45 0.40 -1.48
C ILE A 99 -6.89 1.05 -2.75
N TRP A 100 -7.30 2.30 -3.00
CA TRP A 100 -6.98 3.07 -4.21
C TRP A 100 -5.52 3.56 -4.21
N GLY A 101 -4.74 3.11 -5.20
CA GLY A 101 -3.77 3.95 -5.91
C GLY A 101 -4.40 4.39 -7.24
N ASP A 102 -3.75 5.24 -8.04
CA ASP A 102 -4.28 5.74 -9.30
C ASP A 102 -5.00 4.70 -10.17
N GLY A 103 -5.90 5.18 -11.04
CA GLY A 103 -6.67 4.36 -11.96
C GLY A 103 -5.81 3.28 -12.66
N ASN A 104 -6.05 2.02 -12.27
CA ASN A 104 -5.48 0.78 -12.80
C ASN A 104 -4.18 0.24 -12.18
N THR A 105 -3.55 0.87 -11.17
CA THR A 105 -2.38 0.27 -10.50
C THR A 105 -2.76 -0.47 -9.21
N LYS A 106 -2.52 -1.79 -9.17
CA LYS A 106 -2.66 -2.58 -7.95
C LYS A 106 -1.52 -2.25 -7.00
N MET A 107 -1.81 -1.68 -5.84
CA MET A 107 -0.85 -1.65 -4.74
C MET A 107 -0.49 -3.09 -4.36
N ALA A 108 0.79 -3.34 -4.06
CA ALA A 108 1.12 -4.62 -3.44
C ALA A 108 0.39 -4.70 -2.11
N TYR A 109 -0.09 -5.88 -1.74
CA TYR A 109 -0.56 -6.11 -0.38
C TYR A 109 0.00 -7.43 0.13
N ALA A 110 0.58 -7.39 1.32
CA ALA A 110 0.85 -8.57 2.11
C ALA A 110 -0.15 -8.61 3.28
N TYR A 111 -0.66 -9.79 3.63
CA TYR A 111 -1.56 -9.97 4.76
C TYR A 111 -0.90 -10.85 5.81
N ASP A 112 -0.87 -10.38 7.05
CA ASP A 112 -0.50 -11.18 8.21
C ASP A 112 -1.76 -11.64 8.93
N SER A 113 -2.08 -12.92 8.77
CA SER A 113 -3.24 -13.56 9.40
C SER A 113 -3.12 -13.66 10.93
N THR A 114 -1.91 -13.55 11.47
CA THR A 114 -1.65 -13.66 12.92
C THR A 114 -2.15 -12.42 13.65
N VAL A 115 -1.94 -11.25 13.04
CA VAL A 115 -2.30 -9.95 13.61
C VAL A 115 -3.47 -9.27 12.88
N GLY A 116 -3.97 -9.85 11.80
CA GLY A 116 -5.08 -9.31 11.00
C GLY A 116 -4.71 -8.04 10.24
N ARG A 117 -3.47 -7.90 9.77
CA ARG A 117 -2.94 -6.64 9.21
C ARG A 117 -2.54 -6.77 7.74
N TYR A 118 -2.74 -5.70 6.97
CA TYR A 118 -2.30 -5.57 5.59
C TYR A 118 -1.11 -4.61 5.45
N TYR A 119 -0.22 -4.90 4.49
CA TYR A 119 1.01 -4.15 4.22
C TYR A 119 1.13 -3.83 2.74
N PHE A 120 1.28 -2.57 2.36
CA PHE A 120 1.27 -2.13 0.97
C PHE A 120 2.53 -1.42 0.55
N THR A 121 3.01 -1.65 -0.67
CA THR A 121 4.09 -0.83 -1.26
C THR A 121 3.59 -0.06 -2.49
N PRO A 122 3.82 1.26 -2.55
CA PRO A 122 3.41 2.14 -3.64
C PRO A 122 4.49 2.20 -4.73
N ASP A 123 5.26 1.15 -4.95
CA ASP A 123 6.46 1.13 -5.82
C ASP A 123 6.26 1.66 -7.26
N THR A 124 5.02 1.86 -7.69
CA THR A 124 4.66 2.49 -8.97
C THR A 124 3.48 3.48 -8.88
N ALA A 125 3.05 3.89 -7.69
CA ALA A 125 1.86 4.73 -7.54
C ALA A 125 2.15 6.17 -7.99
N ASP A 126 1.44 6.63 -9.00
CA ASP A 126 1.34 8.02 -9.39
C ASP A 126 0.24 8.68 -8.55
N PHE A 127 0.63 9.39 -7.50
CA PHE A 127 -0.33 10.07 -6.63
C PHE A 127 -0.98 11.30 -7.28
N SER A 128 -0.65 11.65 -8.54
CA SER A 128 -1.15 12.86 -9.19
C SER A 128 -2.68 12.89 -9.31
N GLU A 129 -3.32 11.74 -9.51
CA GLU A 129 -4.79 11.65 -9.57
C GLU A 129 -5.42 11.81 -8.18
N LEU A 130 -4.83 11.20 -7.15
CA LEU A 130 -5.26 11.41 -5.75
C LEU A 130 -5.05 12.87 -5.32
N GLU A 131 -3.96 13.49 -5.75
CA GLU A 131 -3.68 14.91 -5.53
C GLU A 131 -4.69 15.80 -6.28
N SER A 132 -5.08 15.44 -7.50
CA SER A 132 -6.14 16.12 -8.26
C SER A 132 -7.50 16.01 -7.58
N GLN A 133 -7.87 14.81 -7.12
CA GLN A 133 -9.11 14.58 -6.37
C GLN A 133 -9.11 15.33 -5.04
N LYS A 134 -7.98 15.35 -4.31
CA LYS A 134 -7.79 16.21 -3.14
C LYS A 134 -8.01 17.69 -3.49
N ASN A 135 -7.46 18.16 -4.61
CA ASN A 135 -7.59 19.54 -5.06
C ASN A 135 -9.03 19.90 -5.47
N GLU A 136 -9.75 18.98 -6.10
CA GLU A 136 -11.18 19.13 -6.43
C GLU A 136 -12.07 19.08 -5.18
N ALA A 137 -11.76 18.19 -4.24
CA ALA A 137 -12.39 18.12 -2.92
C ALA A 137 -12.27 19.45 -2.17
N MET A 138 -11.05 20.00 -2.09
CA MET A 138 -10.80 21.30 -1.46
C MET A 138 -11.60 22.43 -2.09
N GLN A 139 -11.92 22.34 -3.39
CA GLN A 139 -12.75 23.33 -4.09
C GLN A 139 -14.26 23.16 -3.83
N THR A 140 -14.70 21.94 -3.49
CA THR A 140 -16.12 21.60 -3.32
C THR A 140 -16.60 21.62 -1.86
N VAL A 141 -15.69 21.63 -0.87
CA VAL A 141 -16.03 21.86 0.54
C VAL A 141 -16.64 23.25 0.71
N LYS A 142 -17.97 23.30 0.88
CA LYS A 142 -18.70 24.54 1.21
C LYS A 142 -18.61 24.79 2.71
N THR A 143 -18.33 26.03 3.08
CA THR A 143 -18.33 26.49 4.46
C THR A 143 -19.76 26.52 5.00
N ASP A 144 -20.03 25.92 6.16
CA ASP A 144 -21.30 26.11 6.86
C ASP A 144 -21.19 27.35 7.78
N PRO A 145 -21.89 28.47 7.49
CA PRO A 145 -21.82 29.66 8.32
C PRO A 145 -22.38 29.44 9.73
N SER A 146 -23.11 28.36 9.98
CA SER A 146 -23.65 27.99 11.30
C SER A 146 -22.66 27.19 12.16
N LEU A 147 -21.47 26.84 11.63
CA LEU A 147 -20.43 26.18 12.41
C LEU A 147 -19.75 27.17 13.36
N THR A 148 -19.77 26.83 14.64
CA THR A 148 -19.14 27.61 15.72
C THR A 148 -17.95 26.86 16.28
N TYR A 149 -16.93 27.61 16.73
CA TYR A 149 -15.76 27.09 17.42
C TYR A 149 -15.59 27.81 18.75
N SER A 150 -15.35 27.05 19.82
CA SER A 150 -15.11 27.56 21.15
C SER A 150 -13.84 26.91 21.73
N TYR A 151 -12.97 27.74 22.29
CA TYR A 151 -11.75 27.25 22.94
C TYR A 151 -12.09 26.67 24.31
N VAL A 152 -11.62 25.45 24.57
CA VAL A 152 -11.87 24.76 25.84
C VAL A 152 -10.67 24.93 26.78
N GLY A 153 -9.45 24.70 26.29
CA GLY A 153 -8.23 24.78 27.11
C GLY A 153 -7.02 24.11 26.47
N LYS A 154 -5.87 24.14 27.17
CA LYS A 154 -4.70 23.32 26.82
C LYS A 154 -4.82 21.96 27.51
N VAL A 155 -4.54 20.91 26.74
CA VAL A 155 -4.63 19.51 27.17
C VAL A 155 -3.47 18.71 26.59
N ASN A 156 -3.05 17.65 27.28
CA ASN A 156 -2.18 16.64 26.68
C ASN A 156 -3.01 15.57 26.00
N LYS A 157 -2.78 15.32 24.70
CA LYS A 157 -3.40 14.21 23.96
C LYS A 157 -2.32 13.17 23.65
N THR A 158 -2.55 11.92 24.06
CA THR A 158 -1.66 10.79 23.76
C THR A 158 -2.27 9.94 22.66
N VAL A 159 -1.50 9.67 21.61
CA VAL A 159 -1.90 8.90 20.43
C VAL A 159 -0.77 7.92 20.10
N LYS A 160 -1.04 6.60 20.14
CA LYS A 160 -0.04 5.51 20.02
C LYS A 160 1.23 5.71 20.88
N GLY A 161 1.06 6.15 22.13
CA GLY A 161 2.17 6.37 23.07
C GLY A 161 2.96 7.67 22.85
N GLN A 162 2.56 8.52 21.90
CA GLN A 162 3.12 9.86 21.72
C GLN A 162 2.20 10.91 22.33
N THR A 163 2.68 11.63 23.34
CA THR A 163 1.94 12.71 23.98
C THR A 163 2.27 14.05 23.33
N THR A 164 1.25 14.78 22.91
CA THR A 164 1.36 16.13 22.34
C THR A 164 0.50 17.09 23.15
N GLU A 165 1.06 18.24 23.54
CA GLU A 165 0.29 19.34 24.10
C GLU A 165 -0.56 19.98 23.00
N CYS A 166 -1.87 20.08 23.25
CA CYS A 166 -2.86 20.50 22.28
C CYS A 166 -3.75 21.63 22.83
N TYR A 167 -4.19 22.53 21.96
CA TYR A 167 -5.43 23.27 22.14
C TYR A 167 -6.61 22.32 21.92
N GLN A 168 -7.54 22.27 22.88
CA GLN A 168 -8.84 21.64 22.72
C GLN A 168 -9.85 22.67 22.22
N ILE A 169 -10.46 22.39 21.07
CA ILE A 169 -11.48 23.24 20.44
C ILE A 169 -12.78 22.45 20.33
N HIS A 170 -13.84 22.96 20.93
CA HIS A 170 -15.19 22.44 20.76
C HIS A 170 -15.85 23.12 19.55
N ALA A 171 -16.35 22.32 18.61
CA ALA A 171 -17.16 22.78 17.50
C ALA A 171 -18.60 22.29 17.63
N SER A 172 -19.54 23.13 17.18
CA SER A 172 -20.94 22.73 17.10
C SER A 172 -21.62 23.33 15.87
N VAL A 173 -22.53 22.56 15.31
CA VAL A 173 -23.40 22.99 14.21
C VAL A 173 -24.82 22.51 14.49
N THR A 174 -25.79 23.41 14.35
CA THR A 174 -27.20 23.09 14.58
C THR A 174 -28.00 23.34 13.32
N GLN A 175 -28.67 22.31 12.82
CA GLN A 175 -29.57 22.40 11.68
C GLN A 175 -30.86 21.66 12.02
N ASN A 176 -32.02 22.26 11.74
CA ASN A 176 -33.35 21.65 11.98
C ASN A 176 -33.49 21.03 13.39
N GLU A 177 -33.19 21.82 14.43
CA GLU A 177 -33.27 21.42 15.86
C GLU A 177 -32.33 20.27 16.26
N THR A 178 -31.43 19.89 15.37
CA THR A 178 -30.45 18.84 15.59
C THR A 178 -29.06 19.45 15.69
N THR A 179 -28.36 19.18 16.78
CA THR A 179 -26.97 19.62 16.97
C THR A 179 -26.01 18.45 16.75
N SER A 180 -25.00 18.66 15.91
CA SER A 180 -23.81 17.83 15.85
C SER A 180 -22.65 18.57 16.51
N THR A 181 -21.78 17.82 17.19
CA THR A 181 -20.65 18.38 17.94
C THR A 181 -19.34 17.70 17.56
N GLY A 182 -18.23 18.36 17.83
CA GLY A 182 -16.92 17.74 17.74
C GLY A 182 -15.87 18.40 18.63
N GLU A 183 -14.94 17.59 19.12
CA GLU A 183 -13.76 18.01 19.86
C GLU A 183 -12.54 17.87 18.95
N TYR A 184 -11.74 18.92 18.83
CA TYR A 184 -10.51 18.94 18.04
C TYR A 184 -9.31 19.16 18.96
N TYR A 185 -8.26 18.38 18.75
CA TYR A 185 -7.02 18.47 19.50
C TYR A 185 -5.90 18.92 18.56
N ILE A 186 -5.45 20.17 18.69
CA ILE A 186 -4.52 20.83 17.76
C ILE A 186 -3.22 21.13 18.49
N SER A 187 -2.09 20.65 17.97
CA SER A 187 -0.75 20.87 18.54
C SER A 187 -0.49 22.35 18.84
N THR A 188 0.00 22.66 20.04
CA THR A 188 0.31 24.05 20.44
C THR A 188 1.55 24.61 19.73
N THR A 189 2.39 23.74 19.18
CA THR A 189 3.70 24.11 18.61
C THR A 189 3.62 24.39 17.11
N ASP A 190 3.02 23.48 16.35
CA ASP A 190 3.00 23.52 14.88
C ASP A 190 1.58 23.57 14.30
N TYR A 191 0.55 23.66 15.15
CA TYR A 191 -0.86 23.75 14.76
C TYR A 191 -1.38 22.55 13.95
N ARG A 192 -0.67 21.41 13.92
CA ARG A 192 -1.19 20.19 13.28
C ARG A 192 -2.33 19.59 14.09
N LEU A 193 -3.30 18.98 13.40
CA LEU A 193 -4.42 18.28 14.03
C LEU A 193 -3.98 16.91 14.53
N ILE A 194 -4.03 16.66 15.83
CA ILE A 194 -3.61 15.39 16.44
C ILE A 194 -4.75 14.37 16.48
N SER A 195 -5.95 14.82 16.82
CA SER A 195 -7.12 13.96 16.99
C SER A 195 -8.39 14.79 16.83
N MET A 196 -9.48 14.15 16.44
CA MET A 196 -10.82 14.71 16.53
C MET A 196 -11.82 13.64 16.98
N ASP A 197 -12.76 14.05 17.83
CA ASP A 197 -13.90 13.25 18.26
C ASP A 197 -15.16 13.94 17.75
N ILE A 198 -16.00 13.22 17.02
CA ILE A 198 -17.15 13.77 16.31
C ILE A 198 -18.39 13.00 16.76
N SER A 199 -19.45 13.73 17.12
CA SER A 199 -20.77 13.17 17.38
C SER A 199 -21.75 13.70 16.32
N LEU A 200 -22.15 12.82 15.41
CA LEU A 200 -23.09 13.14 14.34
C LEU A 200 -24.48 12.64 14.69
N TYR A 201 -25.45 13.53 14.49
CA TYR A 201 -26.86 13.16 14.51
C TYR A 201 -27.37 13.16 13.07
N SER A 202 -27.86 12.01 12.58
CA SER A 202 -28.41 11.89 11.23
C SER A 202 -29.64 11.00 11.21
N LYS A 203 -30.75 11.55 10.73
CA LYS A 203 -32.00 10.80 10.45
C LYS A 203 -31.88 9.91 9.18
N ALA A 204 -30.83 10.09 8.38
CA ALA A 204 -30.67 9.45 7.07
C ALA A 204 -29.71 8.24 7.05
N ILE A 205 -28.87 8.07 8.08
CA ILE A 205 -27.81 7.04 8.11
C ILE A 205 -28.22 5.82 8.94
N VAL A 206 -29.16 5.99 9.88
CA VAL A 206 -29.63 4.93 10.76
C VAL A 206 -31.15 4.90 10.67
N GLY A 207 -31.74 3.77 10.24
CA GLY A 207 -33.20 3.57 10.21
C GLY A 207 -33.88 3.62 11.59
N SER A 208 -33.19 4.10 12.63
CA SER A 208 -33.67 4.36 13.98
C SER A 208 -32.79 5.43 14.67
N THR A 209 -33.38 6.12 15.63
CA THR A 209 -32.89 7.30 16.37
C THR A 209 -31.59 7.03 17.15
N GLY A 210 -30.43 7.03 16.49
CA GLY A 210 -29.12 6.76 17.13
C GLY A 210 -28.08 7.85 16.86
N ASN A 211 -27.35 8.24 17.90
CA ASN A 211 -26.14 9.08 17.79
C ASN A 211 -24.98 8.23 17.26
N MET A 212 -24.27 8.72 16.25
CA MET A 212 -23.04 8.08 15.76
C MET A 212 -21.84 8.85 16.28
N THR A 213 -20.91 8.17 16.94
CA THR A 213 -19.64 8.76 17.33
C THR A 213 -18.53 8.28 16.40
N MET A 214 -17.68 9.19 15.96
CA MET A 214 -16.50 8.91 15.16
C MET A 214 -15.30 9.56 15.83
N GLN A 215 -14.24 8.80 16.09
CA GLN A 215 -12.96 9.34 16.54
C GLN A 215 -11.93 9.10 15.44
N VAL A 216 -11.19 10.14 15.08
CA VAL A 216 -10.09 10.08 14.11
C VAL A 216 -8.81 10.55 14.80
N ASN A 217 -7.80 9.70 14.86
CA ASN A 217 -6.47 10.06 15.35
C ASN A 217 -5.51 10.16 14.16
N LEU A 218 -4.73 11.23 14.08
CA LEU A 218 -3.75 11.43 13.01
C LEU A 218 -2.34 11.19 13.54
N TYR A 219 -1.56 10.45 12.75
CA TYR A 219 -0.18 10.09 13.08
C TYR A 219 0.80 10.94 12.28
N TYR A 220 1.77 11.52 12.98
CA TYR A 220 2.91 12.22 12.38
C TYR A 220 4.30 11.64 12.73
N PRO A 221 4.49 10.31 12.90
CA PRO A 221 5.80 9.78 13.24
C PRO A 221 6.77 9.89 12.05
N GLN A 222 8.04 10.18 12.34
CA GLN A 222 9.11 10.14 11.34
C GLN A 222 9.43 8.71 10.86
N SER A 223 9.08 7.66 11.62
CA SER A 223 9.05 6.26 11.15
C SER A 223 8.41 5.37 12.22
N LEU A 224 7.44 4.53 11.82
CA LEU A 224 7.09 3.31 12.53
C LEU A 224 7.57 2.16 11.66
N ALA A 225 8.80 1.70 11.88
CA ALA A 225 9.30 0.53 11.17
C ALA A 225 8.37 -0.66 11.45
N ILE A 226 7.98 -1.38 10.39
CA ILE A 226 7.16 -2.59 10.56
C ILE A 226 7.98 -3.62 11.35
N PRO A 227 7.44 -4.20 12.44
CA PRO A 227 8.12 -5.23 13.19
C PRO A 227 8.61 -6.38 12.27
N ALA A 228 9.84 -6.84 12.47
CA ALA A 228 10.46 -7.79 11.55
C ALA A 228 9.75 -9.16 11.53
N ASP A 229 9.17 -9.57 12.67
CA ASP A 229 8.34 -10.75 12.86
C ASP A 229 7.04 -10.69 12.04
N VAL A 230 6.43 -9.51 12.00
CA VAL A 230 5.26 -9.22 11.19
C VAL A 230 5.56 -9.32 9.69
N ILE A 231 6.67 -8.72 9.23
CA ILE A 231 7.13 -8.87 7.85
C ILE A 231 7.35 -10.37 7.54
N ALA A 232 7.93 -11.13 8.48
CA ALA A 232 8.18 -12.54 8.30
C ALA A 232 6.90 -13.37 8.13
N ALA A 233 5.83 -13.06 8.89
CA ALA A 233 4.55 -13.77 8.84
C ALA A 233 3.66 -13.37 7.65
N ALA A 234 3.79 -12.15 7.12
CA ALA A 234 2.95 -11.67 6.02
C ALA A 234 3.09 -12.49 4.71
N THR A 235 1.97 -12.73 4.01
CA THR A 235 1.93 -13.40 2.69
C THR A 235 1.42 -12.48 1.60
N ILE A 236 1.92 -12.65 0.37
CA ILE A 236 1.53 -11.83 -0.79
C ILE A 236 0.40 -12.46 -1.60
N SER A 237 -0.49 -11.62 -2.12
CA SER A 237 -1.64 -12.10 -2.91
C SER A 237 -1.24 -12.94 -4.14
N PRO A 238 -1.97 -14.04 -4.45
CA PRO A 238 -1.73 -14.86 -5.64
C PRO A 238 -1.83 -14.11 -6.97
N ASP A 239 -2.61 -13.03 -7.05
CA ASP A 239 -2.84 -12.25 -8.28
C ASP A 239 -1.90 -11.05 -8.43
N TYR A 240 -1.02 -10.81 -7.46
CA TYR A 240 -0.08 -9.71 -7.50
C TYR A 240 0.94 -9.85 -8.63
N THR A 241 1.23 -8.73 -9.29
CA THR A 241 2.29 -8.59 -10.28
C THR A 241 3.09 -7.33 -10.04
N VAL A 242 4.39 -7.37 -10.35
CA VAL A 242 5.29 -6.23 -10.23
C VAL A 242 6.21 -6.12 -11.43
N ASP A 243 6.38 -4.91 -11.94
CA ASP A 243 7.35 -4.61 -12.98
C ASP A 243 8.69 -4.18 -12.36
N ARG A 244 9.79 -4.83 -12.76
CA ARG A 244 11.15 -4.32 -12.54
C ARG A 244 11.83 -4.10 -13.87
N GLY A 245 11.98 -2.83 -14.24
CA GLY A 245 12.48 -2.42 -15.54
C GLY A 245 11.51 -2.78 -16.67
N LYS A 246 11.85 -3.78 -17.49
CA LYS A 246 11.00 -4.27 -18.60
C LYS A 246 10.58 -5.73 -18.41
N VAL A 247 10.56 -6.18 -17.15
CA VAL A 247 10.22 -7.53 -16.73
C VAL A 247 9.08 -7.46 -15.72
N THR A 248 7.98 -8.11 -16.05
CA THR A 248 6.83 -8.32 -15.18
C THR A 248 6.99 -9.64 -14.44
N TYR A 249 6.96 -9.58 -13.12
CA TYR A 249 6.93 -10.72 -12.21
C TYR A 249 5.50 -10.91 -11.71
N GLY A 250 5.10 -12.14 -11.43
CA GLY A 250 3.85 -12.43 -10.77
C GLY A 250 4.01 -13.57 -9.77
N VAL A 251 3.09 -13.61 -8.81
CA VAL A 251 3.14 -14.58 -7.71
C VAL A 251 2.84 -16.00 -8.20
N LYS A 252 3.52 -16.96 -7.59
CA LYS A 252 3.33 -18.39 -7.74
C LYS A 252 3.60 -19.06 -6.40
N TYR A 253 2.91 -20.16 -6.12
CA TYR A 253 3.14 -20.95 -4.91
C TYR A 253 3.96 -22.20 -5.22
N VAL A 254 4.99 -22.46 -4.41
CA VAL A 254 5.81 -23.67 -4.47
C VAL A 254 5.88 -24.24 -3.06
N LYS A 255 5.30 -25.44 -2.87
CA LYS A 255 5.19 -26.08 -1.54
C LYS A 255 4.53 -25.16 -0.49
N GLY A 256 3.45 -24.48 -0.87
CA GLY A 256 2.74 -23.54 0.01
C GLY A 256 3.42 -22.19 0.23
N GLN A 257 4.63 -21.98 -0.27
CA GLN A 257 5.37 -20.72 -0.10
C GLN A 257 5.27 -19.84 -1.34
N PRO A 258 4.98 -18.53 -1.20
CA PRO A 258 4.95 -17.60 -2.32
C PRO A 258 6.35 -17.35 -2.87
N VAL A 259 6.49 -17.43 -4.19
CA VAL A 259 7.68 -17.12 -4.96
C VAL A 259 7.29 -16.33 -6.21
N LEU A 260 8.27 -15.79 -6.94
CA LEU A 260 8.00 -15.04 -8.15
C LEU A 260 8.29 -15.84 -9.42
N SER A 261 7.43 -15.67 -10.42
CA SER A 261 7.63 -16.11 -11.79
C SER A 261 7.71 -14.91 -12.71
N VAL A 262 8.65 -14.88 -13.64
CA VAL A 262 8.62 -13.91 -14.74
C VAL A 262 7.40 -14.22 -15.61
N LYS A 263 6.41 -13.33 -15.60
CA LYS A 263 5.17 -13.44 -16.39
C LYS A 263 5.38 -12.92 -17.80
N SER A 264 6.09 -11.80 -17.94
CA SER A 264 6.33 -11.16 -19.24
C SER A 264 7.62 -10.37 -19.25
N ALA A 265 8.31 -10.39 -20.37
CA ALA A 265 9.46 -9.55 -20.68
C ALA A 265 9.53 -9.26 -22.19
N VAL A 266 8.37 -9.25 -22.85
CA VAL A 266 8.25 -9.02 -24.30
C VAL A 266 8.66 -7.60 -24.72
N LYS A 267 8.60 -6.64 -23.78
CA LYS A 267 9.02 -5.25 -23.97
C LYS A 267 10.54 -5.03 -23.77
N ALA A 268 11.27 -6.01 -23.25
CA ALA A 268 12.71 -5.90 -23.00
C ALA A 268 13.51 -5.76 -24.31
N LYS A 269 14.62 -5.03 -24.28
CA LYS A 269 15.50 -4.78 -25.45
C LYS A 269 16.94 -4.98 -25.04
N ASN A 270 17.83 -5.27 -26.00
CA ASN A 270 19.27 -5.39 -25.77
C ASN A 270 19.63 -6.42 -24.69
N LYS A 271 19.89 -5.98 -23.45
CA LYS A 271 20.27 -6.86 -22.34
C LYS A 271 19.23 -6.74 -21.24
N VAL A 272 18.86 -7.86 -20.64
CA VAL A 272 17.96 -7.89 -19.48
C VAL A 272 18.56 -8.75 -18.38
N LYS A 273 18.37 -8.33 -17.14
CA LYS A 273 18.70 -9.08 -15.94
C LYS A 273 17.40 -9.57 -15.32
N ILE A 274 17.27 -10.87 -15.15
CA ILE A 274 16.28 -11.46 -14.26
C ILE A 274 16.92 -11.53 -12.88
N GLU A 275 16.26 -10.89 -11.91
CA GLU A 275 16.80 -10.75 -10.56
C GLU A 275 16.85 -12.08 -9.80
N ASP A 276 17.62 -12.12 -8.72
CA ASP A 276 17.68 -13.27 -7.82
C ASP A 276 16.41 -13.33 -6.95
N SER A 277 16.02 -12.17 -6.45
CA SER A 277 14.85 -11.90 -5.61
C SER A 277 14.27 -10.55 -6.01
N VAL A 278 13.03 -10.29 -5.60
CA VAL A 278 12.44 -8.95 -5.61
C VAL A 278 11.93 -8.67 -4.20
N THR A 279 12.32 -7.52 -3.65
CA THR A 279 11.78 -7.04 -2.37
C THR A 279 10.40 -6.43 -2.61
N ILE A 280 9.42 -6.87 -1.81
CA ILE A 280 8.04 -6.37 -1.81
C ILE A 280 7.66 -6.19 -0.34
N CYS A 281 7.24 -4.99 0.06
CA CYS A 281 6.92 -4.63 1.45
C CYS A 281 8.03 -5.05 2.45
N GLY A 282 9.30 -4.76 2.13
CA GLY A 282 10.44 -5.12 2.98
C GLY A 282 10.85 -6.60 2.99
N LYS A 283 10.05 -7.50 2.39
CA LYS A 283 10.33 -8.94 2.31
C LYS A 283 10.91 -9.33 0.96
N GLU A 284 11.98 -10.12 0.96
CA GLU A 284 12.56 -10.66 -0.27
C GLU A 284 11.81 -11.91 -0.76
N TYR A 285 11.31 -11.86 -2.00
CA TYR A 285 10.70 -13.01 -2.67
C TYR A 285 11.61 -13.55 -3.78
N PRO A 286 11.99 -14.84 -3.76
CA PRO A 286 12.91 -15.39 -4.75
C PRO A 286 12.23 -15.50 -6.13
N VAL A 287 12.97 -15.15 -7.19
CA VAL A 287 12.54 -15.42 -8.57
C VAL A 287 12.81 -16.89 -8.88
N TYR A 288 11.75 -17.69 -8.88
CA TYR A 288 11.81 -19.14 -9.00
C TYR A 288 11.72 -19.62 -10.45
N GLU A 289 10.96 -18.92 -11.29
CA GLU A 289 10.62 -19.39 -12.64
C GLU A 289 10.70 -18.28 -13.69
N ILE A 290 11.14 -18.64 -14.89
CA ILE A 290 10.83 -17.86 -16.09
C ILE A 290 9.61 -18.52 -16.72
N GLY A 291 8.47 -17.85 -16.69
CA GLY A 291 7.17 -18.43 -17.00
C GLY A 291 7.02 -18.88 -18.46
N GLU A 292 5.96 -19.63 -18.70
CA GLU A 292 5.53 -19.97 -20.05
C GLU A 292 5.30 -18.69 -20.88
N TYR A 293 5.84 -18.67 -22.09
CA TYR A 293 5.85 -17.51 -23.01
C TYR A 293 6.49 -16.20 -22.52
N ALA A 294 7.18 -16.17 -21.37
CA ALA A 294 7.67 -14.92 -20.76
C ALA A 294 8.42 -13.98 -21.72
N PHE A 295 9.29 -14.50 -22.59
CA PHE A 295 10.02 -13.73 -23.62
C PHE A 295 9.53 -14.03 -25.05
N SER A 296 8.46 -14.80 -25.21
CA SER A 296 8.04 -15.29 -26.52
C SER A 296 7.81 -14.16 -27.52
N GLY A 297 8.43 -14.27 -28.69
CA GLY A 297 8.31 -13.29 -29.77
C GLY A 297 9.13 -12.01 -29.57
N ASN A 298 9.97 -11.91 -28.53
CA ASN A 298 10.79 -10.72 -28.34
C ASN A 298 11.90 -10.62 -29.42
N LYS A 299 11.66 -9.78 -30.44
CA LYS A 299 12.58 -9.56 -31.58
C LYS A 299 13.74 -8.61 -31.27
N LYS A 300 13.80 -8.01 -30.07
CA LYS A 300 14.77 -6.95 -29.72
C LYS A 300 15.77 -7.36 -28.64
N ILE A 301 15.48 -8.39 -27.85
CA ILE A 301 16.39 -8.90 -26.84
C ILE A 301 17.60 -9.60 -27.48
N LYS A 302 18.81 -9.29 -27.00
CA LYS A 302 20.08 -9.86 -27.46
C LYS A 302 20.71 -10.78 -26.43
N SER A 303 20.61 -10.43 -25.15
CA SER A 303 21.16 -11.24 -24.06
C SER A 303 20.32 -11.21 -22.79
N VAL A 304 20.29 -12.32 -22.06
CA VAL A 304 19.56 -12.47 -20.79
C VAL A 304 20.48 -13.00 -19.70
N SER A 305 20.55 -12.33 -18.56
CA SER A 305 21.18 -12.84 -17.34
C SER A 305 20.10 -13.41 -16.42
N ILE A 306 20.19 -14.69 -16.08
CA ILE A 306 19.20 -15.41 -15.27
C ILE A 306 19.72 -15.53 -13.83
N GLY A 307 18.88 -15.12 -12.87
CA GLY A 307 19.16 -15.12 -11.45
C GLY A 307 19.48 -16.48 -10.84
N LYS A 308 20.14 -16.46 -9.67
CA LYS A 308 20.65 -17.66 -8.98
C LYS A 308 19.55 -18.56 -8.41
N ASN A 309 18.38 -18.00 -8.15
CA ASN A 309 17.24 -18.70 -7.53
C ASN A 309 16.32 -19.40 -8.54
N VAL A 310 16.46 -19.10 -9.84
CA VAL A 310 15.61 -19.68 -10.88
C VAL A 310 15.83 -21.19 -10.97
N GLN A 311 14.77 -21.98 -10.94
CA GLN A 311 14.81 -23.45 -11.04
C GLN A 311 14.08 -23.96 -12.29
N VAL A 312 13.17 -23.18 -12.85
CA VAL A 312 12.34 -23.58 -13.99
C VAL A 312 12.43 -22.54 -15.10
N ILE A 313 12.66 -23.02 -16.32
CA ILE A 313 12.44 -22.23 -17.54
C ILE A 313 11.24 -22.85 -18.24
N GLY A 314 10.16 -22.08 -18.37
CA GLY A 314 8.85 -22.52 -18.83
C GLY A 314 8.80 -22.91 -20.31
N LYS A 315 7.66 -23.48 -20.69
CA LYS A 315 7.37 -23.83 -22.09
C LYS A 315 7.42 -22.57 -22.95
N ARG A 316 8.11 -22.65 -24.09
CA ARG A 316 8.27 -21.52 -25.03
C ARG A 316 8.76 -20.21 -24.39
N ALA A 317 9.44 -20.28 -23.24
CA ALA A 317 9.89 -19.10 -22.50
C ALA A 317 10.67 -18.11 -23.38
N PHE A 318 11.58 -18.59 -24.24
CA PHE A 318 12.37 -17.80 -25.19
C PHE A 318 12.05 -18.18 -26.66
N TYR A 319 10.80 -18.52 -26.95
CA TYR A 319 10.37 -18.90 -28.29
C TYR A 319 10.39 -17.71 -29.26
N ARG A 320 10.88 -17.89 -30.49
CA ARG A 320 10.91 -16.82 -31.52
C ARG A 320 11.60 -15.50 -31.09
N CYS A 321 12.60 -15.58 -30.22
CA CYS A 321 13.45 -14.45 -29.83
C CYS A 321 14.54 -14.20 -30.88
N LYS A 322 14.20 -13.50 -31.96
CA LYS A 322 15.00 -13.45 -33.20
C LYS A 322 16.39 -12.81 -33.08
N LYS A 323 16.66 -11.98 -32.08
CA LYS A 323 17.97 -11.37 -31.85
C LYS A 323 18.74 -11.97 -30.67
N LEU A 324 18.15 -12.94 -29.97
CA LEU A 324 18.73 -13.53 -28.77
C LEU A 324 19.89 -14.44 -29.14
N SER A 325 21.11 -14.04 -28.78
CA SER A 325 22.34 -14.79 -29.08
C SER A 325 22.98 -15.39 -27.84
N SER A 326 22.70 -14.85 -26.65
CA SER A 326 23.34 -15.30 -25.41
C SER A 326 22.42 -15.32 -24.20
N ILE A 327 22.58 -16.32 -23.35
CA ILE A 327 21.98 -16.40 -22.03
C ILE A 327 23.08 -16.76 -21.03
N ASN A 328 23.14 -16.06 -19.92
CA ASN A 328 24.01 -16.39 -18.79
C ASN A 328 23.17 -16.86 -17.62
N ILE A 329 23.28 -18.13 -17.24
CA ILE A 329 22.55 -18.73 -16.13
C ILE A 329 23.45 -18.74 -14.89
N ARG A 330 23.11 -17.92 -13.88
CA ARG A 330 23.80 -17.95 -12.58
C ARG A 330 23.26 -19.04 -11.65
N SER A 331 22.05 -19.54 -11.91
CA SER A 331 21.45 -20.61 -11.13
C SER A 331 22.27 -21.89 -11.16
N LYS A 332 22.43 -22.49 -9.97
CA LYS A 332 23.03 -23.82 -9.77
C LYS A 332 21.98 -24.93 -9.66
N ASN A 333 20.69 -24.58 -9.74
CA ASN A 333 19.56 -25.42 -9.39
C ASN A 333 18.47 -25.47 -10.47
N ILE A 334 18.81 -25.29 -11.75
CA ILE A 334 17.85 -25.52 -12.85
C ILE A 334 17.46 -27.00 -12.85
N LYS A 335 16.15 -27.26 -12.74
CA LYS A 335 15.53 -28.59 -12.66
C LYS A 335 14.75 -28.93 -13.92
N LYS A 336 14.11 -27.94 -14.56
CA LYS A 336 13.19 -28.19 -15.68
C LYS A 336 13.34 -27.13 -16.76
N ILE A 337 13.41 -27.59 -18.01
CA ILE A 337 13.30 -26.78 -19.22
C ILE A 337 12.02 -27.21 -19.95
N GLY A 338 11.14 -26.26 -20.18
CA GLY A 338 9.89 -26.47 -20.87
C GLY A 338 10.08 -26.82 -22.34
N THR A 339 9.06 -27.45 -22.91
CA THR A 339 9.07 -27.78 -24.34
C THR A 339 9.21 -26.51 -25.17
N TYR A 340 10.03 -26.58 -26.22
CA TYR A 340 10.27 -25.48 -27.15
C TYR A 340 10.77 -24.17 -26.53
N ALA A 341 11.34 -24.21 -25.32
CA ALA A 341 11.81 -23.01 -24.62
C ALA A 341 12.74 -22.13 -25.47
N PHE A 342 13.58 -22.72 -26.34
CA PHE A 342 14.53 -22.02 -27.19
C PHE A 342 14.27 -22.18 -28.70
N LYS A 343 13.09 -22.67 -29.10
CA LYS A 343 12.81 -22.97 -30.52
C LYS A 343 12.58 -21.69 -31.33
N ALA A 344 12.92 -21.75 -32.62
CA ALA A 344 12.66 -20.73 -33.64
C ALA A 344 13.39 -19.38 -33.43
N ASN A 345 14.52 -19.40 -32.73
CA ASN A 345 15.48 -18.29 -32.69
C ASN A 345 16.33 -18.26 -33.97
N ASN A 346 17.05 -17.15 -34.20
CA ASN A 346 17.97 -17.09 -35.33
C ASN A 346 19.29 -17.74 -34.91
N GLY A 347 19.54 -18.93 -35.44
CA GLY A 347 20.72 -19.72 -35.11
C GLY A 347 20.70 -20.29 -33.68
N THR A 348 21.88 -20.69 -33.23
CA THR A 348 22.11 -21.33 -31.93
C THR A 348 22.30 -20.29 -30.83
N VAL A 349 21.56 -20.43 -29.72
CA VAL A 349 21.72 -19.55 -28.55
C VAL A 349 22.84 -20.08 -27.67
N LYS A 350 23.86 -19.25 -27.37
CA LYS A 350 24.92 -19.60 -26.43
C LYS A 350 24.42 -19.48 -25.00
N VAL A 351 24.38 -20.58 -24.27
CA VAL A 351 23.90 -20.66 -22.88
C VAL A 351 25.08 -20.94 -21.97
N LYS A 352 25.59 -19.89 -21.34
CA LYS A 352 26.64 -19.98 -20.32
C LYS A 352 26.02 -20.44 -19.00
N VAL A 353 26.65 -21.42 -18.35
CA VAL A 353 26.20 -22.00 -17.08
C VAL A 353 27.36 -22.16 -16.11
N PRO A 354 27.12 -22.30 -14.79
CA PRO A 354 28.21 -22.48 -13.84
C PRO A 354 29.00 -23.75 -14.18
N ALA A 355 30.32 -23.64 -14.33
CA ALA A 355 31.17 -24.72 -14.83
C ALA A 355 30.94 -26.07 -14.12
N LYS A 356 30.79 -26.04 -12.79
CA LYS A 356 30.53 -27.22 -11.94
C LYS A 356 29.16 -27.89 -12.19
N LYS A 357 28.25 -27.24 -12.93
CA LYS A 357 26.90 -27.75 -13.26
C LYS A 357 26.75 -28.14 -14.73
N LEU A 358 27.76 -27.96 -15.58
CA LEU A 358 27.69 -28.25 -17.02
C LEU A 358 27.19 -29.67 -17.33
N ALA A 359 27.75 -30.69 -16.68
CA ALA A 359 27.37 -32.09 -16.91
C ALA A 359 25.89 -32.37 -16.56
N LYS A 360 25.42 -31.83 -15.43
CA LYS A 360 24.00 -31.89 -15.04
C LYS A 360 23.13 -31.18 -16.07
N TYR A 361 23.54 -29.99 -16.52
CA TYR A 361 22.73 -29.18 -17.42
C TYR A 361 22.70 -29.72 -18.86
N LYS A 362 23.72 -30.45 -19.33
CA LYS A 362 23.61 -31.23 -20.57
C LYS A 362 22.40 -32.18 -20.55
N LYS A 363 22.12 -32.82 -19.41
CA LYS A 363 20.95 -33.70 -19.24
C LYS A 363 19.65 -32.89 -19.18
N VAL A 364 19.62 -31.83 -18.36
CA VAL A 364 18.41 -30.99 -18.17
C VAL A 364 17.99 -30.28 -19.46
N PHE A 365 18.93 -29.89 -20.31
CA PHE A 365 18.68 -29.22 -21.59
C PHE A 365 18.62 -30.19 -22.78
N ALA A 366 18.59 -31.52 -22.58
CA ALA A 366 18.67 -32.51 -23.66
C ALA A 366 17.60 -32.29 -24.76
N LYS A 367 16.39 -31.88 -24.41
CA LYS A 367 15.29 -31.57 -25.37
C LYS A 367 15.51 -30.29 -26.17
N SER A 368 16.42 -29.42 -25.74
CA SER A 368 16.75 -28.14 -26.37
C SER A 368 18.13 -28.14 -27.04
N LYS A 369 18.86 -29.27 -27.03
CA LYS A 369 20.25 -29.39 -27.52
C LYS A 369 20.47 -28.94 -28.97
N LYS A 370 19.43 -29.00 -29.83
CA LYS A 370 19.50 -28.56 -31.23
C LYS A 370 19.42 -27.04 -31.40
N PHE A 371 19.01 -26.31 -30.36
CA PHE A 371 18.75 -24.87 -30.41
C PHE A 371 19.74 -24.05 -29.59
N ILE A 372 20.58 -24.71 -28.79
CA ILE A 372 21.50 -24.06 -27.86
C ILE A 372 22.89 -24.68 -27.92
N GLU A 373 23.86 -23.90 -27.52
CA GLU A 373 25.23 -24.33 -27.23
C GLU A 373 25.51 -24.06 -25.75
N LEU A 374 25.78 -25.10 -24.95
CA LEU A 374 26.09 -24.94 -23.53
C LEU A 374 27.58 -24.67 -23.34
N THR A 375 27.91 -23.57 -22.65
CA THR A 375 29.29 -23.15 -22.37
C THR A 375 29.52 -22.90 -20.86
N LYS A 376 30.79 -22.80 -20.44
CA LYS A 376 31.20 -22.57 -19.04
C LYS A 376 31.32 -21.09 -18.67
#